data_AF-A0A957ELH7-F1
#
_entry.id   AF-A0A957ELH7-F1
#
_cell.length_a   1.000
_cell.length_b   1.000
_cell.length_c   1.000
_cell.angle_alpha   90.00
_cell.angle_beta   90.00
_cell.angle_gamma   90.00
#
_symmetry.space_group_name_H-M   'P 1'
#
loop_
_entity.id
_entity.type
_entity.pdbx_description
1 polymer ?
#
loop_
_entity_poly.entity_id
_entity_poly.type
_entity_poly.pdbx_seq_one_letter_code
_entity_poly.pdbx_strand_id
1 'polypeptide(L)'
;MDAINVREVTEADLPAVRTLFYRCYGEDYPYKEFYSDEWLKRSIYQDSYLFLLAETGSEVVGTASVYFEVGAYADLCGEFGRLAVDPDVRSEGVGSALMQARLAFAEQRLHFGLAECRTAHPYAQRISEKHGLRPIGFLPQKVLLDKRESLVMMARTFGPARDLRANNPRVIPEVFLLGQQALENLGFRNDLIAVEDVDGYPIGTEFRVEELNETGLPYLLRIERGRLSRRHVFGNLQLNYGLFLLQVRNSRYLVARENGNIVGAIGYTLDQVGRSIKVLELIDLRDDVAGFLLKELDRRAREVYGAEYIEMTVSAYWPQIQRTLSNLGFVPVAYCPSFVFHEVERLDTIKMAKVYVPLDIDDAQLTEGSREIFDLVRRGFEEKRVGISINETTQRMAVFQGLEEGELTKIAGLCQIRHYEAGELVLRAGEMGDLFFMVMEGALDVFTRDGRILVGHVHAGDFLGEISLVSQQPYTATAVTATPVTLIALNQRDFENLINRYPRIGMKVMRNIAISVGGKLRALDERFYAWHERDSKQ
;
A
#
# COMPACT_ATOMS: atom_id res chain seq x y z
N MET A 1 5.29 47.10 -2.86
CA MET A 1 5.29 45.86 -2.06
C MET A 1 6.28 46.08 -0.96
N ASP A 2 5.80 46.07 0.28
CA ASP A 2 6.69 46.10 1.42
C ASP A 2 7.56 44.84 1.43
N ALA A 3 8.77 44.95 1.98
CA ALA A 3 9.71 43.82 2.01
C ALA A 3 9.17 42.71 2.91
N ILE A 4 9.15 41.47 2.40
CA ILE A 4 8.79 40.29 3.19
C ILE A 4 9.97 39.99 4.12
N ASN A 5 9.74 40.12 5.43
CA ASN A 5 10.71 39.72 6.45
C ASN A 5 10.35 38.33 6.98
N VAL A 6 11.34 37.45 7.14
CA VAL A 6 11.15 36.10 7.68
C VAL A 6 12.01 35.93 8.92
N ARG A 7 11.39 35.51 10.02
CA ARG A 7 12.05 35.31 11.32
C ARG A 7 11.43 34.16 12.10
N GLU A 8 12.10 33.74 13.16
CA GLU A 8 11.55 32.76 14.11
C GLU A 8 10.33 33.31 14.86
N VAL A 9 9.39 32.41 15.16
CA VAL A 9 8.17 32.71 15.93
C VAL A 9 8.52 32.93 17.40
N THR A 10 7.93 33.95 18.01
CA THR A 10 8.02 34.20 19.45
C THR A 10 6.66 33.95 20.12
N GLU A 11 6.62 33.88 21.46
CA GLU A 11 5.35 33.71 22.19
C GLU A 11 4.33 34.82 21.88
N ALA A 12 4.80 36.04 21.61
CA ALA A 12 3.92 37.17 21.28
C ALA A 12 3.20 37.00 19.93
N ASP A 13 3.74 36.17 19.04
CA ASP A 13 3.20 35.95 17.69
C ASP A 13 2.10 34.86 17.67
N LEU A 14 1.99 34.04 18.73
CA LEU A 14 1.09 32.88 18.75
C LEU A 14 -0.38 33.20 18.43
N PRO A 15 -0.98 34.30 18.92
CA PRO A 15 -2.34 34.65 18.54
C PRO A 15 -2.50 34.89 17.03
N ALA A 16 -1.52 35.55 16.40
CA ALA A 16 -1.54 35.83 14.96
C ALA A 16 -1.34 34.55 14.14
N VAL A 17 -0.41 33.68 14.56
CA VAL A 17 -0.22 32.36 13.96
C VAL A 17 -1.51 31.55 14.00
N ARG A 18 -2.19 31.49 15.15
CA ARG A 18 -3.47 30.77 15.27
C ARG A 18 -4.54 31.34 14.35
N THR A 19 -4.70 32.66 14.30
CA THR A 19 -5.63 33.32 13.37
C THR A 19 -5.32 32.94 11.92
N LEU A 20 -4.04 32.89 11.54
CA LEU A 20 -3.62 32.51 10.21
C LEU A 20 -3.99 31.05 9.88
N PHE A 21 -3.84 30.11 10.82
CA PHE A 21 -4.30 28.73 10.65
C PHE A 21 -5.82 28.65 10.44
N TYR A 22 -6.61 29.39 11.22
CA TYR A 22 -8.07 29.47 11.01
C TYR A 22 -8.41 30.02 9.63
N ARG A 23 -7.75 31.09 9.18
CA ARG A 23 -7.97 31.66 7.83
C ARG A 23 -7.60 30.69 6.71
N CYS A 24 -6.56 29.88 6.90
CA CYS A 24 -6.08 28.97 5.87
C CYS A 24 -6.83 27.63 5.81
N TYR A 25 -7.23 27.10 6.98
CA TYR A 25 -7.70 25.72 7.12
C TYR A 25 -9.08 25.59 7.78
N GLY A 26 -9.67 26.68 8.25
CA GLY A 26 -10.96 26.66 8.96
C GLY A 26 -10.83 26.12 10.37
N GLU A 27 -11.95 25.68 10.95
CA GLU A 27 -12.00 25.09 12.29
C GLU A 27 -11.67 23.59 12.27
N ASP A 28 -11.90 22.92 11.14
CA ASP A 28 -11.86 21.45 11.01
C ASP A 28 -10.49 20.86 10.66
N TYR A 29 -9.43 21.65 10.75
CA TYR A 29 -8.07 21.15 10.56
C TYR A 29 -7.75 20.05 11.59
N PRO A 30 -7.21 18.88 11.16
CA PRO A 30 -7.08 17.67 11.99
C PRO A 30 -5.99 17.81 13.03
N TYR A 31 -4.98 18.64 12.75
CA TYR A 31 -3.90 18.92 13.68
C TYR A 31 -4.34 20.04 14.65
N LYS A 32 -5.24 19.67 15.57
CA LYS A 32 -5.84 20.61 16.54
C LYS A 32 -4.80 21.26 17.45
N GLU A 33 -3.62 20.67 17.57
CA GLU A 33 -2.50 21.23 18.30
C GLU A 33 -2.09 22.64 17.80
N PHE A 34 -2.32 22.98 16.53
CA PHE A 34 -2.03 24.33 16.01
C PHE A 34 -3.05 25.39 16.44
N TYR A 35 -4.13 25.00 17.11
CA TYR A 35 -5.04 25.91 17.80
C TYR A 35 -4.80 25.96 19.32
N SER A 36 -3.90 25.12 19.83
CA SER A 36 -3.56 25.03 21.26
C SER A 36 -2.38 25.93 21.60
N ASP A 37 -2.61 26.90 22.50
CA ASP A 37 -1.56 27.79 22.98
C ASP A 37 -0.44 27.02 23.69
N GLU A 38 -0.78 25.96 24.42
CA GLU A 38 0.20 25.12 25.12
C GLU A 38 1.14 24.42 24.14
N TRP A 39 0.59 23.82 23.08
CA TRP A 39 1.40 23.11 22.10
C TRP A 39 2.24 24.08 21.26
N LEU A 40 1.63 25.18 20.79
CA LEU A 40 2.33 26.20 20.02
C LEU A 40 3.50 26.80 20.82
N LYS A 41 3.26 27.14 22.09
CA LYS A 41 4.31 27.61 23.00
C LYS A 41 5.42 26.58 23.16
N ARG A 42 5.08 25.31 23.37
CA ARG A 42 6.07 24.24 23.46
C ARG A 42 6.89 24.09 22.18
N SER A 43 6.27 24.24 21.00
CA SER A 43 6.93 24.08 19.71
C SER A 43 8.04 25.10 19.44
N ILE A 44 7.94 26.31 20.02
CA ILE A 44 8.96 27.36 19.89
C ILE A 44 10.26 26.99 20.63
N TYR A 45 10.17 26.22 21.72
CA TYR A 45 11.31 25.89 22.57
C TYR A 45 11.91 24.51 22.30
N GLN A 46 11.48 23.82 21.24
CA GLN A 46 11.98 22.49 20.90
C GLN A 46 13.09 22.57 19.85
N ASP A 47 14.26 22.03 20.17
CA ASP A 47 15.39 21.96 19.23
C ASP A 47 15.07 21.14 17.96
N SER A 48 14.12 20.21 18.05
CA SER A 48 13.66 19.39 16.94
C SER A 48 12.65 20.09 16.03
N TYR A 49 12.30 21.37 16.28
CA TYR A 49 11.28 22.09 15.53
C TYR A 49 11.73 23.52 15.20
N LEU A 50 11.88 23.83 13.92
CA LEU A 50 12.04 25.22 13.46
C LEU A 50 10.66 25.78 13.14
N PHE A 51 10.29 26.91 13.76
CA PHE A 51 9.04 27.60 13.47
C PHE A 51 9.30 29.03 13.00
N LEU A 52 8.90 29.34 11.76
CA LEU A 52 9.10 30.64 11.13
C LEU A 52 7.75 31.32 10.87
N LEU A 53 7.78 32.65 10.90
CA LEU A 53 6.74 33.49 10.35
C LEU A 53 7.28 34.42 9.26
N ALA A 54 6.39 34.88 8.40
CA ALA A 54 6.63 35.95 7.46
C ALA A 54 5.75 37.14 7.82
N GLU A 55 6.36 38.33 7.84
CA GLU A 55 5.68 39.59 8.12
C GLU A 55 5.90 40.59 6.99
N THR A 56 4.86 41.37 6.71
CA THR A 56 4.87 42.49 5.77
C THR A 56 4.51 43.74 6.57
N GLY A 57 5.47 44.64 6.77
CA GLY A 57 5.31 45.72 7.75
C GLY A 57 5.22 45.15 9.18
N SER A 58 4.08 45.34 9.84
CA SER A 58 3.80 44.79 11.19
C SER A 58 2.82 43.62 11.18
N GLU A 59 2.33 43.20 10.01
CA GLU A 59 1.31 42.15 9.90
C GLU A 59 1.94 40.79 9.60
N VAL A 60 1.56 39.78 10.37
CA VAL A 60 1.95 38.39 10.12
C VAL A 60 1.09 37.85 8.98
N VAL A 61 1.74 37.50 7.87
CA VAL A 61 1.08 37.10 6.62
C VAL A 61 1.36 35.65 6.22
N GLY A 62 2.25 34.97 6.93
CA GLY A 62 2.61 33.58 6.64
C GLY A 62 3.31 32.91 7.80
N THR A 63 3.27 31.57 7.81
CA THR A 63 4.04 30.75 8.73
C THR A 63 4.44 29.44 8.07
N ALA A 64 5.54 28.85 8.52
CA ALA A 64 6.01 27.56 8.06
C ALA A 64 6.93 26.92 9.09
N SER A 65 7.06 25.59 9.05
CA SER A 65 7.97 24.88 9.95
C SER A 65 8.83 23.83 9.26
N VAL A 66 9.86 23.41 9.99
CA VAL A 66 10.62 22.19 9.72
C VAL A 66 10.65 21.35 10.99
N TYR A 67 10.21 20.10 10.90
CA TYR A 67 10.38 19.12 11.96
C TYR A 67 11.61 18.26 11.66
N PHE A 68 12.61 18.22 12.54
CA PHE A 68 13.91 17.57 12.31
C PHE A 68 13.99 16.12 12.79
N GLU A 69 12.92 15.58 13.39
CA GLU A 69 12.87 14.19 13.86
C GLU A 69 11.95 13.35 12.96
N VAL A 70 12.24 13.33 11.67
CA VAL A 70 11.60 12.40 10.75
C VAL A 70 12.42 11.12 10.71
N GLY A 71 11.78 9.97 10.94
CA GLY A 71 12.51 8.72 11.11
C GLY A 71 13.23 8.67 12.47
N ALA A 72 14.24 7.83 12.59
CA ALA A 72 15.06 7.78 13.79
C ALA A 72 15.91 9.06 13.90
N TYR A 73 16.27 9.47 15.11
CA TYR A 73 17.05 10.70 15.33
C TYR A 73 18.36 10.71 14.52
N ALA A 74 19.01 9.55 14.38
CA ALA A 74 20.26 9.41 13.62
C ALA A 74 20.09 9.51 12.09
N ASP A 75 18.86 9.51 11.57
CA ASP A 75 18.62 9.53 10.12
C ASP A 75 18.91 10.90 9.50
N LEU A 76 18.92 12.00 10.28
CA LEU A 76 19.09 13.37 9.80
C LEU A 76 18.07 13.72 8.70
N CYS A 77 16.82 13.33 8.93
CA CYS A 77 15.71 13.57 8.02
C CYS A 77 14.73 14.60 8.61
N GLY A 78 14.19 15.48 7.76
CA GLY A 78 13.27 16.52 8.21
C GLY A 78 12.05 16.72 7.31
N GLU A 79 10.95 17.16 7.91
CA GLU A 79 9.68 17.44 7.23
C GLU A 79 9.44 18.95 7.16
N PHE A 80 9.40 19.48 5.94
CA PHE A 80 9.02 20.84 5.61
C PHE A 80 7.50 20.92 5.55
N GLY A 81 6.91 21.37 6.64
CA GLY A 81 5.46 21.36 6.80
C GLY A 81 4.88 22.73 7.13
N ARG A 82 3.56 22.72 7.35
CA ARG A 82 2.79 23.79 8.00
C ARG A 82 2.96 25.14 7.30
N LEU A 83 3.18 25.10 5.99
CA LEU A 83 3.24 26.29 5.15
C LEU A 83 1.83 26.85 4.99
N ALA A 84 1.50 27.85 5.79
CA ALA A 84 0.26 28.59 5.71
C ALA A 84 0.57 30.02 5.27
N VAL A 85 -0.14 30.49 4.26
CA VAL A 85 0.00 31.85 3.72
C VAL A 85 -1.40 32.45 3.66
N ASP A 86 -1.51 33.65 4.22
CA ASP A 86 -2.78 34.36 4.32
C ASP A 86 -3.42 34.44 2.92
N PRO A 87 -4.70 34.04 2.77
CA PRO A 87 -5.38 34.03 1.49
C PRO A 87 -5.25 35.32 0.67
N ASP A 88 -5.20 36.47 1.34
CA ASP A 88 -5.25 37.78 0.68
C ASP A 88 -3.94 38.16 -0.01
N VAL A 89 -2.80 37.61 0.45
CA VAL A 89 -1.46 37.91 -0.09
C VAL A 89 -0.82 36.71 -0.78
N ARG A 90 -1.63 35.70 -1.14
CA ARG A 90 -1.13 34.57 -1.94
C ARG A 90 -0.62 35.07 -3.28
N SER A 91 0.44 34.44 -3.77
CA SER A 91 1.15 34.82 -5.01
C SER A 91 2.02 36.08 -4.92
N GLU A 92 2.13 36.72 -3.76
CA GLU A 92 3.07 37.84 -3.53
C GLU A 92 4.49 37.39 -3.14
N GLY A 93 4.75 36.07 -3.17
CA GLY A 93 6.09 35.51 -2.90
C GLY A 93 6.32 35.05 -1.46
N VAL A 94 5.38 35.27 -0.53
CA VAL A 94 5.49 34.89 0.91
C VAL A 94 5.85 33.42 1.10
N GLY A 95 5.13 32.51 0.42
CA GLY A 95 5.43 31.08 0.53
C GLY A 95 6.81 30.68 -0.02
N SER A 96 7.32 31.42 -1.00
CA SER A 96 8.67 31.23 -1.55
C SER A 96 9.72 31.68 -0.54
N ALA A 97 9.53 32.86 0.08
CA ALA A 97 10.43 33.38 1.10
C ALA A 97 10.52 32.43 2.32
N LEU A 98 9.38 31.92 2.79
CA LEU A 98 9.32 30.94 3.89
C LEU A 98 10.01 29.61 3.52
N MET A 99 9.85 29.12 2.28
CA MET A 99 10.55 27.91 1.84
C MET A 99 12.06 28.13 1.77
N GLN A 100 12.51 29.26 1.21
CA GLN A 100 13.93 29.60 1.11
C GLN A 100 14.59 29.70 2.49
N ALA A 101 13.95 30.37 3.45
CA ALA A 101 14.45 30.47 4.81
C ALA A 101 14.59 29.08 5.46
N ARG A 102 13.56 28.24 5.38
CA ARG A 102 13.60 26.87 5.93
C ARG A 102 14.73 26.04 5.33
N LEU A 103 14.96 26.13 4.02
CA LEU A 103 16.04 25.42 3.35
C LEU A 103 17.41 25.89 3.83
N ALA A 104 17.60 27.19 4.02
CA ALA A 104 18.85 27.73 4.55
C ALA A 104 19.18 27.17 5.95
N PHE A 105 18.17 27.02 6.81
CA PHE A 105 18.34 26.38 8.13
C PHE A 105 18.61 24.87 8.03
N ALA A 106 18.01 24.20 7.06
CA ALA A 106 18.11 22.75 6.88
C ALA A 106 19.43 22.29 6.25
N GLU A 107 20.08 23.14 5.45
CA GLU A 107 21.23 22.78 4.58
C GLU A 107 22.37 22.08 5.33
N GLN A 108 22.65 22.46 6.58
CA GLN A 108 23.71 21.88 7.41
C GLN A 108 23.20 20.89 8.49
N ARG A 109 21.89 20.62 8.51
CA ARG A 109 21.24 19.80 9.56
C ARG A 109 20.64 18.52 9.02
N LEU A 110 20.22 18.53 7.76
CA LEU A 110 19.56 17.40 7.12
C LEU A 110 20.48 16.75 6.09
N HIS A 111 20.26 15.46 5.88
CA HIS A 111 20.67 14.72 4.68
C HIS A 111 19.48 14.49 3.75
N PHE A 112 18.27 14.49 4.28
CA PHE A 112 17.06 14.26 3.51
C PHE A 112 15.91 15.12 4.02
N GLY A 113 15.24 15.84 3.11
CA GLY A 113 14.10 16.69 3.42
C GLY A 113 12.87 16.23 2.68
N LEU A 114 11.73 16.24 3.36
CA LEU A 114 10.43 15.82 2.85
C LEU A 114 9.42 16.94 2.94
N ALA A 115 8.50 17.02 1.99
CA ALA A 115 7.30 17.84 2.11
C ALA A 115 6.09 17.02 1.64
N GLU A 116 5.08 16.89 2.50
CA GLU A 116 3.81 16.27 2.12
C GLU A 116 2.84 17.37 1.69
N CYS A 117 2.63 17.49 0.38
CA CYS A 117 1.85 18.55 -0.21
C CYS A 117 0.42 18.09 -0.49
N ARG A 118 -0.58 18.83 -0.02
CA ARG A 118 -2.00 18.53 -0.27
C ARG A 118 -2.32 18.51 -1.77
N THR A 119 -3.31 17.70 -2.16
CA THR A 119 -3.85 17.62 -3.52
C THR A 119 -5.12 18.42 -3.71
N ALA A 120 -5.66 19.05 -2.66
CA ALA A 120 -6.77 20.01 -2.77
C ALA A 120 -6.42 21.25 -3.60
N HIS A 121 -5.12 21.54 -3.76
CA HIS A 121 -4.59 22.58 -4.63
C HIS A 121 -3.12 22.29 -4.98
N PRO A 122 -2.55 22.79 -6.09
CA PRO A 122 -1.17 22.52 -6.46
C PRO A 122 -0.14 23.51 -5.87
N TYR A 123 -0.55 24.47 -5.03
CA TYR A 123 0.32 25.59 -4.62
C TYR A 123 1.58 25.16 -3.87
N ALA A 124 1.45 24.31 -2.85
CA ALA A 124 2.59 23.81 -2.08
C ALA A 124 3.51 22.91 -2.93
N GLN A 125 2.94 22.17 -3.88
CA GLN A 125 3.70 21.36 -4.85
C GLN A 125 4.58 22.27 -5.72
N ARG A 126 3.99 23.32 -6.34
CA ARG A 126 4.72 24.30 -7.16
C ARG A 126 5.81 25.03 -6.38
N ILE A 127 5.54 25.43 -5.14
CA ILE A 127 6.54 26.06 -4.26
C ILE A 127 7.68 25.08 -3.99
N SER A 128 7.37 23.81 -3.70
CA SER A 128 8.38 22.77 -3.45
C SER A 128 9.26 22.53 -4.67
N GLU A 129 8.66 22.36 -5.86
CA GLU A 129 9.37 22.21 -7.14
C GLU A 129 10.30 23.39 -7.44
N LYS A 130 9.81 24.62 -7.24
CA LYS A 130 10.61 25.85 -7.44
C LYS A 130 11.88 25.87 -6.59
N HIS A 131 11.88 25.23 -5.42
CA HIS A 131 13.03 25.18 -4.51
C HIS A 131 13.77 23.83 -4.52
N GLY A 132 13.57 23.04 -5.59
CA GLY A 132 14.35 21.83 -5.85
C GLY A 132 13.88 20.57 -5.12
N LEU A 133 12.70 20.60 -4.49
CA LEU A 133 12.06 19.35 -4.05
C LEU A 133 11.36 18.71 -5.25
N ARG A 134 11.39 17.38 -5.31
CA ARG A 134 10.88 16.59 -6.43
C ARG A 134 9.93 15.50 -5.93
N PRO A 135 8.89 15.14 -6.69
CA PRO A 135 7.92 14.14 -6.27
C PRO A 135 8.57 12.75 -6.21
N ILE A 136 8.34 12.04 -5.11
CA ILE A 136 8.87 10.68 -4.87
C ILE A 136 7.78 9.70 -4.41
N GLY A 137 6.56 10.18 -4.19
CA GLY A 137 5.43 9.36 -3.81
C GLY A 137 4.10 10.09 -3.87
N PHE A 138 3.03 9.33 -3.84
CA PHE A 138 1.65 9.79 -3.72
C PHE A 138 0.96 8.98 -2.63
N LEU A 139 0.45 9.65 -1.60
CA LEU A 139 -0.16 9.06 -0.41
C LEU A 139 -1.68 9.19 -0.54
N PRO A 140 -2.39 8.17 -1.04
CA PRO A 140 -3.81 8.25 -1.34
C PRO A 140 -4.63 8.33 -0.05
N GLN A 141 -5.56 9.29 0.01
CA GLN A 141 -6.53 9.42 1.08
C GLN A 141 -5.92 9.33 2.50
N LYS A 142 -4.68 9.81 2.67
CA LYS A 142 -3.91 9.64 3.90
C LYS A 142 -4.52 10.41 5.09
N VAL A 143 -4.91 11.66 4.85
CA VAL A 143 -5.34 12.59 5.91
C VAL A 143 -6.85 12.70 5.91
N LEU A 144 -7.46 12.56 7.10
CA LEU A 144 -8.88 12.78 7.28
C LEU A 144 -9.13 14.23 7.72
N LEU A 145 -9.76 15.03 6.85
CA LEU A 145 -10.36 16.34 7.16
C LEU A 145 -11.88 16.16 7.22
N ASP A 146 -12.66 17.04 6.60
CA ASP A 146 -14.08 16.82 6.27
C ASP A 146 -14.27 15.59 5.37
N LYS A 147 -13.28 15.35 4.50
CA LYS A 147 -13.13 14.14 3.68
C LYS A 147 -11.67 13.68 3.71
N ARG A 148 -11.42 12.44 3.27
CA ARG A 148 -10.04 11.96 3.09
C ARG A 148 -9.38 12.68 1.92
N GLU A 149 -8.24 13.30 2.19
CA GLU A 149 -7.41 13.93 1.18
C GLU A 149 -6.13 13.15 0.93
N SER A 150 -5.68 13.21 -0.32
CA SER A 150 -4.41 12.66 -0.75
C SER A 150 -3.28 13.69 -0.62
N LEU A 151 -2.05 13.20 -0.49
CA LEU A 151 -0.86 14.06 -0.44
C LEU A 151 0.16 13.60 -1.49
N VAL A 152 0.87 14.53 -2.11
CA VAL A 152 2.09 14.25 -2.86
C VAL A 152 3.28 14.32 -1.90
N MET A 153 4.08 13.26 -1.86
CA MET A 153 5.32 13.22 -1.10
C MET A 153 6.45 13.73 -1.98
N MET A 154 7.00 14.88 -1.60
CA MET A 154 8.11 15.55 -2.29
C MET A 154 9.38 15.44 -1.46
N ALA A 155 10.54 15.38 -2.08
CA ALA A 155 11.81 15.25 -1.38
C ALA A 155 12.94 16.07 -1.98
N ARG A 156 13.96 16.35 -1.16
CA ARG A 156 15.27 16.88 -1.57
C ARG A 156 16.36 16.26 -0.71
N THR A 157 17.51 15.97 -1.32
CA THR A 157 18.71 15.50 -0.61
C THR A 157 19.65 16.65 -0.29
N PHE A 158 20.40 16.51 0.80
CA PHE A 158 21.37 17.48 1.30
C PHE A 158 22.68 16.78 1.66
N GLY A 159 23.77 17.56 1.70
CA GLY A 159 25.09 17.07 2.13
C GLY A 159 25.51 15.76 1.43
N PRO A 160 26.13 14.81 2.16
CA PRO A 160 26.66 13.56 1.59
C PRO A 160 25.59 12.47 1.40
N ALA A 161 24.29 12.79 1.45
CA ALA A 161 23.23 11.78 1.37
C ALA A 161 23.35 10.90 0.12
N ARG A 162 23.77 11.48 -1.02
CA ARG A 162 23.95 10.72 -2.26
C ARG A 162 25.14 9.79 -2.21
N ASP A 163 26.26 10.28 -1.68
CA ASP A 163 27.53 9.54 -1.63
C ASP A 163 27.48 8.39 -0.63
N LEU A 164 26.68 8.54 0.43
CA LEU A 164 26.49 7.50 1.46
C LEU A 164 25.40 6.48 1.09
N ARG A 165 24.69 6.65 -0.03
CA ARG A 165 23.63 5.73 -0.43
C ARG A 165 24.20 4.35 -0.73
N ALA A 166 23.66 3.32 -0.08
CA ALA A 166 23.98 1.94 -0.40
C ALA A 166 23.54 1.60 -1.85
N ASN A 167 24.28 0.73 -2.51
CA ASN A 167 24.02 0.40 -3.91
C ASN A 167 23.15 -0.85 -4.05
N ASN A 168 22.52 -0.97 -5.22
CA ASN A 168 21.76 -2.14 -5.66
C ASN A 168 20.57 -2.54 -4.76
N PRO A 169 19.60 -1.64 -4.52
CA PRO A 169 18.35 -2.03 -3.86
C PRO A 169 17.67 -3.18 -4.62
N ARG A 170 17.07 -4.11 -3.88
CA ARG A 170 16.43 -5.33 -4.40
C ARG A 170 14.93 -5.23 -4.19
N VAL A 171 14.22 -4.89 -5.26
CA VAL A 171 12.82 -4.51 -5.20
C VAL A 171 11.92 -5.51 -5.94
N ILE A 172 10.71 -5.70 -5.45
CA ILE A 172 9.69 -6.45 -6.19
C ILE A 172 9.22 -5.67 -7.43
N PRO A 173 8.69 -6.34 -8.48
CA PRO A 173 8.23 -5.67 -9.71
C PRO A 173 7.26 -4.51 -9.47
N GLU A 174 6.36 -4.65 -8.49
CA GLU A 174 5.38 -3.62 -8.14
C GLU A 174 6.00 -2.29 -7.66
N VAL A 175 7.23 -2.34 -7.16
CA VAL A 175 7.97 -1.16 -6.68
C VAL A 175 8.85 -0.55 -7.79
N PHE A 176 9.23 -1.35 -8.79
CA PHE A 176 10.32 -1.02 -9.70
C PHE A 176 10.13 0.31 -10.43
N LEU A 177 8.98 0.52 -11.06
CA LEU A 177 8.70 1.75 -11.83
C LEU A 177 8.61 2.98 -10.93
N LEU A 178 7.97 2.85 -9.76
CA LEU A 178 7.91 3.95 -8.78
C LEU A 178 9.31 4.32 -8.26
N GLY A 179 10.12 3.30 -7.94
CA GLY A 179 11.49 3.50 -7.48
C GLY A 179 12.37 4.14 -8.54
N GLN A 180 12.27 3.68 -9.78
CA GLN A 180 12.97 4.28 -10.92
C GLN A 180 12.62 5.76 -11.05
N GLN A 181 11.32 6.09 -11.07
CA GLN A 181 10.88 7.47 -11.21
C GLN A 181 11.37 8.35 -10.06
N ALA A 182 11.30 7.86 -8.81
CA ALA A 182 11.77 8.61 -7.65
C ALA A 182 13.29 8.85 -7.65
N LEU A 183 14.08 7.85 -8.07
CA LEU A 183 15.54 7.98 -8.23
C LEU A 183 15.88 9.00 -9.31
N GLU A 184 15.24 8.91 -10.48
CA GLU A 184 15.44 9.83 -11.60
C GLU A 184 15.06 11.27 -11.21
N ASN A 185 13.91 11.45 -10.56
CA ASN A 185 13.44 12.74 -10.05
C ASN A 185 14.45 13.40 -9.11
N LEU A 186 15.08 12.62 -8.23
CA LEU A 186 16.10 13.12 -7.31
C LEU A 186 17.52 13.13 -7.89
N GLY A 187 17.72 12.69 -9.14
CA GLY A 187 19.03 12.67 -9.80
C GLY A 187 19.99 11.64 -9.23
N PHE A 188 19.47 10.51 -8.76
CA PHE A 188 20.26 9.32 -8.43
C PHE A 188 20.46 8.44 -9.67
N ARG A 189 21.52 7.62 -9.65
CA ARG A 189 21.66 6.54 -10.62
C ARG A 189 20.59 5.48 -10.37
N ASN A 190 19.90 5.05 -11.42
CA ASN A 190 19.06 3.86 -11.34
C ASN A 190 19.94 2.59 -11.31
N ASP A 191 19.97 1.93 -10.16
CA ASP A 191 20.67 0.67 -9.88
C ASP A 191 19.73 -0.37 -9.24
N LEU A 192 18.41 -0.21 -9.41
CA LEU A 192 17.43 -1.14 -8.87
C LEU A 192 17.54 -2.53 -9.50
N ILE A 193 17.49 -3.56 -8.66
CA ILE A 193 17.40 -4.96 -9.08
C ILE A 193 15.97 -5.43 -8.87
N ALA A 194 15.25 -5.72 -9.96
CA ALA A 194 13.96 -6.38 -9.90
C ALA A 194 14.12 -7.84 -9.46
N VAL A 195 13.37 -8.26 -8.45
CA VAL A 195 13.34 -9.63 -7.94
C VAL A 195 11.95 -10.21 -8.16
N GLU A 196 11.79 -10.92 -9.27
CA GLU A 196 10.52 -11.56 -9.65
C GLU A 196 10.22 -12.80 -8.77
N ASP A 197 11.26 -13.54 -8.40
CA ASP A 197 11.14 -14.86 -7.76
C ASP A 197 11.41 -14.80 -6.26
N VAL A 198 10.53 -14.11 -5.56
CA VAL A 198 10.55 -14.03 -4.09
C VAL A 198 9.18 -14.39 -3.54
N ASP A 199 9.15 -15.32 -2.59
CA ASP A 199 7.98 -15.58 -1.77
C ASP A 199 7.92 -14.60 -0.59
N GLY A 200 6.74 -14.36 -0.04
CA GLY A 200 6.61 -13.61 1.21
C GLY A 200 7.11 -14.41 2.40
N TYR A 201 7.11 -13.79 3.57
CA TYR A 201 7.32 -14.49 4.83
C TYR A 201 6.25 -15.59 4.99
N PRO A 202 6.63 -16.80 5.43
CA PRO A 202 5.66 -17.80 5.85
C PRO A 202 4.80 -17.24 7.00
N ILE A 203 3.55 -17.69 7.09
CA ILE A 203 2.62 -17.24 8.12
C ILE A 203 2.53 -18.36 9.14
N GLY A 204 3.23 -18.23 10.28
CA GLY A 204 3.16 -19.26 11.33
C GLY A 204 1.78 -19.32 11.98
N THR A 205 1.34 -20.53 12.33
CA THR A 205 0.00 -20.80 12.89
C THR A 205 0.00 -21.08 14.39
N GLU A 206 1.17 -21.38 14.97
CA GLU A 206 1.31 -21.86 16.35
C GLU A 206 1.47 -20.73 17.39
N PHE A 207 1.30 -19.48 16.96
CA PHE A 207 1.56 -18.31 17.80
C PHE A 207 0.29 -17.78 18.45
N ARG A 208 0.44 -17.30 19.68
CA ARG A 208 -0.57 -16.44 20.33
C ARG A 208 -0.14 -14.99 20.24
N VAL A 209 -1.09 -14.10 20.00
CA VAL A 209 -0.87 -12.65 19.96
C VAL A 209 -1.48 -11.97 21.17
N GLU A 210 -0.73 -11.06 21.78
CA GLU A 210 -1.20 -10.18 22.85
C GLU A 210 -0.62 -8.77 22.72
N GLU A 211 -1.14 -7.82 23.48
CA GLU A 211 -0.53 -6.48 23.60
C GLU A 211 0.67 -6.55 24.55
N LEU A 212 1.72 -5.78 24.26
CA LEU A 212 2.89 -5.68 25.12
C LEU A 212 2.52 -5.11 26.49
N ASN A 213 3.02 -5.77 27.52
CA ASN A 213 2.96 -5.29 28.91
C ASN A 213 4.37 -5.06 29.47
N GLU A 214 4.46 -4.48 30.66
CA GLU A 214 5.72 -4.14 31.33
C GLU A 214 6.67 -5.33 31.48
N THR A 215 6.12 -6.54 31.70
CA THR A 215 6.93 -7.76 31.88
C THR A 215 7.55 -8.27 30.57
N GLY A 216 6.96 -7.93 29.42
CA GLY A 216 7.43 -8.34 28.11
C GLY A 216 8.57 -7.47 27.56
N LEU A 217 8.66 -6.21 27.99
CA LEU A 217 9.62 -5.23 27.46
C LEU A 217 11.08 -5.69 27.58
N PRO A 218 11.58 -6.21 28.73
CA PRO A 218 12.97 -6.64 28.84
C PRO A 218 13.33 -7.78 27.88
N TYR A 219 12.35 -8.63 27.52
CA TYR A 219 12.57 -9.72 26.57
C TYR A 219 12.70 -9.20 25.13
N LEU A 220 11.84 -8.27 24.73
CA LEU A 220 11.93 -7.65 23.41
C LEU A 220 13.23 -6.85 23.24
N LEU A 221 13.65 -6.09 24.26
CA LEU A 221 14.94 -5.39 24.23
C LEU A 221 16.14 -6.34 24.07
N ARG A 222 16.06 -7.57 24.60
CA ARG A 222 17.09 -8.60 24.39
C ARG A 222 17.12 -9.12 22.95
N ILE A 223 15.96 -9.20 22.30
CA ILE A 223 15.89 -9.56 20.88
C ILE A 223 16.52 -8.44 20.05
N GLU A 224 16.07 -7.21 20.26
CA GLU A 224 16.56 -6.03 19.54
C GLU A 224 18.09 -5.85 19.65
N ARG A 225 18.66 -5.96 20.85
CA ARG A 225 20.08 -5.63 21.12
C ARG A 225 21.12 -6.69 20.76
N GLY A 226 20.72 -7.87 20.29
CA GLY A 226 21.71 -8.92 20.02
C GLY A 226 21.21 -10.14 19.25
N ARG A 227 19.96 -10.12 18.78
CA ARG A 227 19.38 -11.24 18.03
C ARG A 227 18.54 -10.81 16.84
N LEU A 228 18.30 -9.51 16.65
CA LEU A 228 17.68 -9.02 15.43
C LEU A 228 18.64 -9.29 14.28
N SER A 229 18.25 -10.18 13.38
CA SER A 229 19.12 -10.57 12.27
C SER A 229 19.30 -9.40 11.31
N ARG A 230 18.22 -8.66 11.01
CA ARG A 230 18.17 -7.48 10.11
C ARG A 230 16.95 -6.61 10.43
N ARG A 231 17.07 -5.28 10.28
CA ARG A 231 15.94 -4.35 10.41
C ARG A 231 15.19 -4.25 9.09
N HIS A 232 13.90 -4.60 9.09
CA HIS A 232 13.06 -4.61 7.89
C HIS A 232 12.11 -3.42 7.80
N VAL A 233 11.67 -2.88 8.96
CA VAL A 233 10.71 -1.78 9.08
C VAL A 233 11.36 -0.60 9.79
N PHE A 234 11.08 0.60 9.29
CA PHE A 234 11.64 1.85 9.78
C PHE A 234 10.54 2.81 10.20
N GLY A 235 10.68 3.37 11.39
CA GLY A 235 9.74 4.30 11.99
C GLY A 235 10.48 5.31 12.85
N ASN A 236 9.73 6.30 13.32
CA ASN A 236 10.30 7.43 14.06
C ASN A 236 10.52 7.15 15.56
N LEU A 237 10.03 6.02 16.06
CA LEU A 237 10.21 5.57 17.42
C LEU A 237 10.72 4.13 17.42
N GLN A 238 11.50 3.80 18.44
CA GLN A 238 12.11 2.49 18.63
C GLN A 238 11.86 2.03 20.06
N LEU A 239 11.78 0.70 20.26
CA LEU A 239 11.58 0.10 21.58
C LEU A 239 12.63 0.57 22.60
N ASN A 240 13.88 0.74 22.16
CA ASN A 240 15.00 1.17 22.97
C ASN A 240 14.87 2.58 23.58
N TYR A 241 13.93 3.41 23.09
CA TYR A 241 13.63 4.73 23.70
C TYR A 241 12.92 4.57 25.06
N GLY A 242 12.39 3.39 25.34
CA GLY A 242 11.76 3.05 26.62
C GLY A 242 10.25 3.23 26.61
N LEU A 243 9.58 2.46 27.49
CA LEU A 243 8.14 2.30 27.49
C LEU A 243 7.37 3.60 27.73
N PHE A 244 7.90 4.48 28.59
CA PHE A 244 7.25 5.75 28.90
C PHE A 244 7.13 6.66 27.67
N LEU A 245 8.20 6.82 26.88
CA LEU A 245 8.18 7.62 25.66
C LEU A 245 7.24 7.02 24.61
N LEU A 246 7.20 5.69 24.50
CA LEU A 246 6.28 4.98 23.61
C LEU A 246 4.82 5.22 24.00
N GLN A 247 4.50 5.13 25.30
CA GLN A 247 3.14 5.36 25.82
C GLN A 247 2.68 6.81 25.59
N VAL A 248 3.54 7.80 25.87
CA VAL A 248 3.23 9.22 25.64
C VAL A 248 2.96 9.52 24.16
N ARG A 249 3.57 8.75 23.25
CA ARG A 249 3.37 8.87 21.80
C ARG A 249 2.29 7.94 21.26
N ASN A 250 1.42 7.40 22.11
CA ASN A 250 0.34 6.46 21.76
C ASN A 250 0.81 5.28 20.89
N SER A 251 2.03 4.80 21.15
CA SER A 251 2.62 3.65 20.47
C SER A 251 2.22 2.37 21.19
N ARG A 252 1.83 1.36 20.41
CA ARG A 252 1.41 0.03 20.87
C ARG A 252 2.25 -1.04 20.22
N TYR A 253 2.28 -2.22 20.83
CA TYR A 253 3.03 -3.36 20.33
C TYR A 253 2.18 -4.62 20.43
N LEU A 254 1.97 -5.30 19.30
CA LEU A 254 1.51 -6.68 19.31
C LEU A 254 2.70 -7.60 19.48
N VAL A 255 2.59 -8.60 20.35
CA VAL A 255 3.65 -9.53 20.71
C VAL A 255 3.22 -10.94 20.33
N ALA A 256 4.10 -11.66 19.64
CA ALA A 256 3.92 -13.07 19.32
C ALA A 256 4.56 -13.94 20.41
N ARG A 257 3.81 -14.94 20.89
CA ARG A 257 4.28 -15.95 21.84
C ARG A 257 4.22 -17.36 21.29
N GLU A 258 5.29 -18.10 21.56
CA GLU A 258 5.43 -19.53 21.31
C GLU A 258 5.83 -20.21 22.62
N ASN A 259 5.06 -21.20 23.09
CA ASN A 259 5.32 -21.92 24.35
C ASN A 259 5.57 -20.99 25.56
N GLY A 260 4.83 -19.88 25.62
CA GLY A 260 4.95 -18.87 26.69
C GLY A 260 6.08 -17.85 26.50
N ASN A 261 6.99 -18.06 25.55
CA ASN A 261 8.11 -17.14 25.28
C ASN A 261 7.75 -16.10 24.22
N ILE A 262 8.22 -14.88 24.40
CA ILE A 262 8.13 -13.84 23.37
C ILE A 262 9.13 -14.16 22.26
N VAL A 263 8.63 -14.27 21.03
CA VAL A 263 9.44 -14.59 19.84
C VAL A 263 9.48 -13.45 18.82
N GLY A 264 8.64 -12.43 18.99
CA GLY A 264 8.67 -11.21 18.19
C GLY A 264 7.59 -10.20 18.63
N ALA A 265 7.65 -9.00 18.06
CA ALA A 265 6.64 -7.96 18.21
C ALA A 265 6.60 -7.02 17.00
N ILE A 266 5.46 -6.38 16.78
CA ILE A 266 5.28 -5.31 15.81
C ILE A 266 4.76 -4.05 16.51
N GLY A 267 5.51 -2.97 16.39
CA GLY A 267 5.22 -1.67 16.98
C GLY A 267 4.50 -0.75 16.01
N TYR A 268 3.51 0.00 16.47
CA TYR A 268 2.72 0.92 15.64
C TYR A 268 2.10 2.05 16.46
N THR A 269 1.82 3.18 15.82
CA THR A 269 0.96 4.23 16.39
C THR A 269 -0.46 4.09 15.85
N LEU A 270 -1.44 4.33 16.71
CA LEU A 270 -2.85 4.40 16.33
C LEU A 270 -3.34 5.85 16.44
N ASP A 271 -3.73 6.44 15.32
CA ASP A 271 -4.46 7.70 15.29
C ASP A 271 -5.95 7.41 15.21
N GLN A 272 -6.65 7.57 16.34
CA GLN A 272 -8.09 7.34 16.43
C GLN A 272 -8.90 8.40 15.69
N VAL A 273 -8.39 9.63 15.59
CA VAL A 273 -9.09 10.74 14.94
C VAL A 273 -8.95 10.57 13.43
N GLY A 274 -7.73 10.42 12.91
CA GLY A 274 -7.48 10.18 11.50
C GLY A 274 -7.78 8.75 11.03
N ARG A 275 -8.23 7.87 11.94
CA ARG A 275 -8.50 6.44 11.71
C ARG A 275 -7.36 5.76 10.95
N SER A 276 -6.13 6.04 11.37
CA SER A 276 -4.94 5.61 10.65
C SER A 276 -3.94 4.88 11.55
N ILE A 277 -3.19 3.96 10.95
CA ILE A 277 -2.12 3.23 11.62
C ILE A 277 -0.80 3.49 10.88
N LYS A 278 0.25 3.74 11.65
CA LYS A 278 1.61 3.83 11.15
C LYS A 278 2.49 2.82 11.86
N VAL A 279 3.05 1.88 11.12
CA VAL A 279 3.97 0.88 11.68
C VAL A 279 5.32 1.52 11.95
N LEU A 280 5.86 1.27 13.13
CA LEU A 280 7.10 1.84 13.63
C LEU A 280 8.28 0.89 13.41
N GLU A 281 8.09 -0.38 13.80
CA GLU A 281 9.14 -1.39 13.71
C GLU A 281 8.57 -2.79 13.78
N LEU A 282 9.37 -3.74 13.32
CA LEU A 282 9.12 -5.17 13.40
C LEU A 282 10.35 -5.82 14.03
N ILE A 283 10.12 -6.54 15.12
CA ILE A 283 11.13 -7.23 15.91
C ILE A 283 10.81 -8.71 15.85
N ASP A 284 11.67 -9.51 15.25
CA ASP A 284 11.45 -10.94 15.12
C ASP A 284 12.76 -11.73 15.17
N LEU A 285 12.64 -13.01 15.52
CA LEU A 285 13.74 -13.98 15.50
C LEU A 285 13.70 -14.89 14.28
N ARG A 286 12.55 -14.95 13.60
CA ARG A 286 12.23 -15.89 12.52
C ARG A 286 11.19 -15.29 11.58
N ASP A 287 11.35 -15.59 10.30
CA ASP A 287 10.45 -15.15 9.23
C ASP A 287 8.97 -15.54 9.45
N ASP A 288 8.69 -16.71 10.03
CA ASP A 288 7.31 -17.17 10.30
C ASP A 288 6.58 -16.30 11.33
N VAL A 289 7.34 -15.73 12.28
CA VAL A 289 6.84 -14.78 13.27
C VAL A 289 6.54 -13.43 12.62
N ALA A 290 7.41 -12.95 11.72
CA ALA A 290 7.20 -11.72 10.98
C ALA A 290 5.92 -11.78 10.13
N GLY A 291 5.73 -12.87 9.37
CA GLY A 291 4.52 -13.08 8.58
C GLY A 291 3.24 -13.14 9.43
N PHE A 292 3.29 -13.82 10.58
CA PHE A 292 2.19 -13.87 11.54
C PHE A 292 1.82 -12.48 12.09
N LEU A 293 2.80 -11.72 12.57
CA LEU A 293 2.57 -10.39 13.16
C LEU A 293 2.02 -9.38 12.15
N LEU A 294 2.53 -9.40 10.91
CA LEU A 294 2.03 -8.54 9.83
C LEU A 294 0.58 -8.86 9.48
N LYS A 295 0.24 -10.14 9.33
CA LYS A 295 -1.15 -10.56 9.08
C LYS A 295 -2.09 -10.18 10.21
N GLU A 296 -1.64 -10.38 11.45
CA GLU A 296 -2.46 -10.09 12.63
C GLU A 296 -2.67 -8.59 12.85
N LEU A 297 -1.66 -7.75 12.55
CA LEU A 297 -1.85 -6.30 12.57
C LEU A 297 -2.83 -5.84 11.49
N ASP A 298 -2.74 -6.35 10.26
CA ASP A 298 -3.69 -6.04 9.17
C ASP A 298 -5.13 -6.43 9.56
N ARG A 299 -5.30 -7.62 10.15
CA ARG A 299 -6.61 -8.08 10.64
C ARG A 299 -7.16 -7.16 11.72
N ARG A 300 -6.37 -6.83 12.75
CA ARG A 300 -6.81 -5.95 13.85
C ARG A 300 -7.05 -4.51 13.39
N ALA A 301 -6.26 -4.00 12.46
CA ALA A 301 -6.47 -2.70 11.85
C ALA A 301 -7.91 -2.57 11.35
N ARG A 302 -8.38 -3.57 10.58
CA ARG A 302 -9.73 -3.60 10.03
C ARG A 302 -10.80 -3.92 11.09
N GLU A 303 -10.64 -5.02 11.81
CA GLU A 303 -11.74 -5.61 12.60
C GLU A 303 -11.87 -5.02 14.01
N VAL A 304 -10.77 -4.55 14.59
CA VAL A 304 -10.71 -4.11 15.99
C VAL A 304 -10.58 -2.60 16.09
N TYR A 305 -9.69 -2.00 15.32
CA TYR A 305 -9.39 -0.57 15.41
C TYR A 305 -10.24 0.28 14.47
N GLY A 306 -10.93 -0.32 13.50
CA GLY A 306 -11.70 0.43 12.50
C GLY A 306 -10.83 1.40 11.70
N ALA A 307 -9.56 1.03 11.47
CA ALA A 307 -8.64 1.81 10.68
C ALA A 307 -9.10 1.83 9.22
N GLU A 308 -8.99 2.98 8.59
CA GLU A 308 -9.32 3.18 7.18
C GLU A 308 -8.05 3.30 6.32
N TYR A 309 -6.90 3.55 6.96
CA TYR A 309 -5.60 3.66 6.32
C TYR A 309 -4.52 3.03 7.21
N ILE A 310 -3.60 2.28 6.61
CA ILE A 310 -2.40 1.79 7.27
C ILE A 310 -1.19 2.02 6.37
N GLU A 311 -0.08 2.49 6.96
CA GLU A 311 1.18 2.63 6.25
C GLU A 311 2.36 2.04 7.02
N MET A 312 3.38 1.66 6.27
CA MET A 312 4.67 1.25 6.81
C MET A 312 5.81 1.60 5.86
N THR A 313 6.97 1.90 6.43
CA THR A 313 8.19 2.16 5.66
C THR A 313 9.12 0.96 5.81
N VAL A 314 9.47 0.32 4.70
CA VAL A 314 10.26 -0.92 4.67
C VAL A 314 11.53 -0.78 3.86
N SER A 315 12.48 -1.69 4.11
CA SER A 315 13.75 -1.73 3.37
C SER A 315 13.55 -2.02 1.88
N ALA A 316 14.19 -1.21 1.04
CA ALA A 316 14.30 -1.49 -0.40
C ALA A 316 15.28 -2.62 -0.73
N TYR A 317 16.02 -3.14 0.26
CA TYR A 317 17.00 -4.21 0.08
C TYR A 317 16.42 -5.60 0.37
N TRP A 318 15.29 -5.66 1.08
CA TRP A 318 14.66 -6.91 1.52
C TRP A 318 13.35 -7.17 0.77
N PRO A 319 13.40 -7.87 -0.38
CA PRO A 319 12.22 -8.08 -1.22
C PRO A 319 11.16 -8.98 -0.58
N GLN A 320 11.52 -9.81 0.41
CA GLN A 320 10.59 -10.72 1.10
C GLN A 320 9.53 -9.96 1.92
N ILE A 321 9.91 -8.90 2.66
CA ILE A 321 8.92 -8.06 3.35
C ILE A 321 8.04 -7.30 2.34
N GLN A 322 8.64 -6.78 1.27
CA GLN A 322 7.89 -6.08 0.21
C GLN A 322 6.83 -7.01 -0.41
N ARG A 323 7.21 -8.25 -0.74
CA ARG A 323 6.30 -9.28 -1.24
C ARG A 323 5.23 -9.66 -0.23
N THR A 324 5.58 -9.80 1.04
CA THR A 324 4.62 -10.09 2.12
C THR A 324 3.52 -9.04 2.19
N LEU A 325 3.92 -7.76 2.15
CA LEU A 325 2.98 -6.65 2.16
C LEU A 325 2.14 -6.58 0.88
N SER A 326 2.76 -6.78 -0.28
CA SER A 326 2.05 -6.89 -1.56
C SER A 326 0.98 -7.99 -1.52
N ASN A 327 1.28 -9.15 -0.91
CA ASN A 327 0.32 -10.24 -0.74
C ASN A 327 -0.80 -9.90 0.25
N LEU A 328 -0.50 -9.11 1.29
CA LEU A 328 -1.50 -8.57 2.22
C LEU A 328 -2.30 -7.39 1.63
N GLY A 329 -2.11 -7.04 0.36
CA GLY A 329 -2.86 -6.00 -0.34
C GLY A 329 -2.33 -4.58 -0.12
N PHE A 330 -1.11 -4.42 0.39
CA PHE A 330 -0.44 -3.12 0.41
C PHE A 330 0.10 -2.78 -0.98
N VAL A 331 0.14 -1.49 -1.28
CA VAL A 331 0.64 -0.90 -2.52
C VAL A 331 1.83 0.00 -2.19
N PRO A 332 2.92 -0.01 -2.99
CA PRO A 332 3.98 0.98 -2.87
C PRO A 332 3.44 2.38 -3.23
N VAL A 333 3.59 3.31 -2.29
CA VAL A 333 3.07 4.69 -2.41
C VAL A 333 4.19 5.74 -2.44
N ALA A 334 5.40 5.40 -1.99
CA ALA A 334 6.57 6.25 -2.17
C ALA A 334 7.87 5.44 -2.18
N TYR A 335 8.89 5.96 -2.85
CA TYR A 335 10.25 5.43 -2.79
C TYR A 335 11.20 6.52 -2.31
N CYS A 336 11.89 6.29 -1.19
CA CYS A 336 12.72 7.28 -0.52
C CYS A 336 14.20 6.85 -0.58
N PRO A 337 14.99 7.36 -1.53
CA PRO A 337 16.40 6.98 -1.62
C PRO A 337 17.23 7.62 -0.52
N SER A 338 18.20 6.89 0.03
CA SER A 338 19.10 7.37 1.09
C SER A 338 18.36 7.91 2.33
N PHE A 339 17.24 7.27 2.70
CA PHE A 339 16.36 7.77 3.74
C PHE A 339 16.83 7.41 5.16
N VAL A 340 17.29 6.18 5.38
CA VAL A 340 17.66 5.69 6.72
C VAL A 340 19.16 5.63 6.85
N PHE A 341 19.72 6.16 7.93
CA PHE A 341 21.13 5.95 8.25
C PHE A 341 21.30 4.61 8.95
N HIS A 342 22.12 3.73 8.38
CA HIS A 342 22.38 2.40 8.92
C HIS A 342 23.87 2.10 8.89
N GLU A 343 24.45 1.97 10.10
CA GLU A 343 25.88 1.77 10.31
C GLU A 343 26.72 2.88 9.67
N VAL A 344 27.24 2.66 8.45
CA VAL A 344 28.11 3.60 7.72
C VAL A 344 27.52 4.05 6.39
N GLU A 345 26.34 3.53 6.02
CA GLU A 345 25.67 3.81 4.75
C GLU A 345 24.24 4.32 4.99
N ARG A 346 23.57 4.69 3.90
CA ARG A 346 22.18 5.11 3.89
C ARG A 346 21.34 4.20 3.02
N LEU A 347 20.29 3.66 3.62
CA LEU A 347 19.39 2.73 2.96
C LEU A 347 18.22 3.47 2.32
N ASP A 348 17.92 3.05 1.10
CA ASP A 348 16.66 3.30 0.41
C ASP A 348 15.50 2.58 1.13
N THR A 349 14.36 3.25 1.19
CA THR A 349 13.14 2.70 1.76
C THR A 349 11.95 2.84 0.83
N ILE A 350 10.95 2.01 1.06
CA ILE A 350 9.69 2.00 0.33
C ILE A 350 8.59 2.26 1.36
N LYS A 351 7.76 3.27 1.11
CA LYS A 351 6.51 3.43 1.87
C LYS A 351 5.45 2.59 1.18
N MET A 352 4.90 1.64 1.91
CA MET A 352 3.80 0.77 1.49
C MET A 352 2.56 1.16 2.28
N ALA A 353 1.41 1.28 1.61
CA ALA A 353 0.15 1.62 2.26
C ALA A 353 -1.01 0.75 1.78
N LYS A 354 -2.03 0.64 2.62
CA LYS A 354 -3.30 -0.01 2.31
C LYS A 354 -4.43 0.90 2.77
N VAL A 355 -5.43 1.04 1.91
CA VAL A 355 -6.64 1.83 2.15
C VAL A 355 -7.81 0.84 2.29
N TYR A 356 -8.53 0.91 3.41
CA TYR A 356 -9.66 0.00 3.70
C TYR A 356 -11.02 0.57 3.29
N VAL A 357 -11.05 1.83 2.84
CA VAL A 357 -12.23 2.50 2.28
C VAL A 357 -12.15 2.54 0.75
N PRO A 358 -13.27 2.77 0.04
CA PRO A 358 -13.24 2.94 -1.40
C PRO A 358 -12.24 4.02 -1.82
N LEU A 359 -11.47 3.71 -2.87
CA LEU A 359 -10.47 4.63 -3.40
C LEU A 359 -11.19 5.79 -4.13
N ASP A 360 -10.91 7.02 -3.70
CA ASP A 360 -11.41 8.26 -4.28
C ASP A 360 -10.26 9.27 -4.36
N ILE A 361 -9.64 9.35 -5.54
CA ILE A 361 -8.43 10.15 -5.78
C ILE A 361 -8.46 10.93 -7.10
N ASP A 362 -9.58 10.90 -7.83
CA ASP A 362 -9.68 11.44 -9.19
C ASP A 362 -9.73 12.98 -9.22
N ASP A 363 -10.10 13.61 -8.11
CA ASP A 363 -10.16 15.07 -7.96
C ASP A 363 -8.81 15.71 -7.60
N ALA A 364 -7.73 14.92 -7.55
CA ALA A 364 -6.41 15.40 -7.16
C ALA A 364 -5.87 16.49 -8.11
N GLN A 365 -5.62 17.68 -7.56
CA GLN A 365 -4.98 18.77 -8.28
C GLN A 365 -3.46 18.64 -8.19
N LEU A 366 -2.83 18.31 -9.32
CA LEU A 366 -1.42 17.93 -9.40
C LEU A 366 -0.63 18.85 -10.34
N THR A 367 0.64 19.08 -10.02
CA THR A 367 1.64 19.56 -11.00
C THR A 367 1.96 18.47 -12.03
N GLU A 368 2.60 18.85 -13.12
CA GLU A 368 3.04 17.90 -14.16
C GLU A 368 3.95 16.81 -13.58
N GLY A 369 4.99 17.20 -12.83
CA GLY A 369 5.89 16.23 -12.20
C GLY A 369 5.19 15.32 -11.18
N SER A 370 4.20 15.83 -10.45
CA SER A 370 3.45 15.01 -9.49
C SER A 370 2.50 14.01 -10.16
N ARG A 371 2.05 14.28 -11.39
CA ARG A 371 1.12 13.43 -12.13
C ARG A 371 1.73 12.08 -12.51
N GLU A 372 3.00 12.05 -12.89
CA GLU A 372 3.71 10.81 -13.24
C GLU A 372 3.73 9.82 -12.07
N ILE A 373 4.09 10.31 -10.88
CA ILE A 373 4.09 9.51 -9.64
C ILE A 373 2.67 9.08 -9.26
N PHE A 374 1.69 9.98 -9.39
CA PHE A 374 0.28 9.66 -9.15
C PHE A 374 -0.22 8.51 -10.02
N ASP A 375 0.06 8.53 -11.33
CA ASP A 375 -0.43 7.50 -12.25
C ASP A 375 0.17 6.12 -11.96
N LEU A 376 1.42 6.06 -11.52
CA LEU A 376 2.06 4.81 -11.08
C LEU A 376 1.38 4.24 -9.82
N VAL A 377 1.13 5.09 -8.82
CA VAL A 377 0.48 4.64 -7.58
C VAL A 377 -0.98 4.26 -7.82
N ARG A 378 -1.74 5.06 -8.59
CA ARG A 378 -3.13 4.78 -8.97
C ARG A 378 -3.25 3.41 -9.62
N ARG A 379 -2.39 3.11 -10.59
CA ARG A 379 -2.35 1.81 -11.26
C ARG A 379 -2.14 0.65 -10.27
N GLY A 380 -1.21 0.81 -9.33
CA GLY A 380 -0.96 -0.19 -8.29
C GLY A 380 -2.21 -0.51 -7.45
N PHE A 381 -3.00 0.51 -7.08
CA PHE A 381 -4.27 0.29 -6.38
C PHE A 381 -5.35 -0.36 -7.26
N GLU A 382 -5.44 0.03 -8.53
CA GLU A 382 -6.38 -0.57 -9.48
C GLU A 382 -6.09 -2.07 -9.69
N GLU A 383 -4.82 -2.42 -9.92
CA GLU A 383 -4.35 -3.80 -10.06
C GLU A 383 -4.65 -4.63 -8.79
N LYS A 384 -4.40 -4.06 -7.59
CA LYS A 384 -4.72 -4.74 -6.33
C LYS A 384 -6.22 -4.94 -6.13
N ARG A 385 -7.05 -3.95 -6.45
CA ARG A 385 -8.51 -4.08 -6.32
C ARG A 385 -9.05 -5.21 -7.20
N VAL A 386 -8.56 -5.31 -8.43
CA VAL A 386 -8.88 -6.40 -9.35
C VAL A 386 -8.43 -7.74 -8.78
N GLY A 387 -7.19 -7.82 -8.30
CA GLY A 387 -6.65 -9.04 -7.66
C GLY A 387 -7.44 -9.50 -6.43
N ILE A 388 -7.88 -8.56 -5.57
CA ILE A 388 -8.71 -8.86 -4.39
C ILE A 388 -10.08 -9.40 -4.82
N SER A 389 -10.74 -8.76 -5.78
CA SER A 389 -12.04 -9.21 -6.31
C SER A 389 -11.94 -10.62 -6.91
N ILE A 390 -10.87 -10.90 -7.65
CA ILE A 390 -10.57 -12.24 -8.16
C ILE A 390 -10.33 -13.20 -6.99
N ASN A 391 -9.52 -12.85 -6.00
CA ASN A 391 -9.28 -13.69 -4.82
C ASN A 391 -10.58 -14.05 -4.06
N GLU A 392 -11.43 -13.06 -3.74
CA GLU A 392 -12.69 -13.28 -3.02
C GLU A 392 -13.65 -14.19 -3.79
N THR A 393 -13.68 -14.05 -5.12
CA THR A 393 -14.50 -14.87 -6.00
C THR A 393 -13.93 -16.29 -6.09
N THR A 394 -12.63 -16.42 -6.34
CA THR A 394 -11.94 -17.70 -6.48
C THR A 394 -11.95 -18.52 -5.20
N GLN A 395 -11.93 -17.90 -4.02
CA GLN A 395 -12.10 -18.59 -2.72
C GLN A 395 -13.39 -19.41 -2.62
N ARG A 396 -14.44 -18.98 -3.33
CA ARG A 396 -15.76 -19.64 -3.30
C ARG A 396 -15.93 -20.69 -4.40
N MET A 397 -14.99 -20.76 -5.35
CA MET A 397 -15.09 -21.62 -6.52
C MET A 397 -14.53 -23.01 -6.26
N ALA A 398 -15.26 -24.03 -6.70
CA ALA A 398 -14.88 -25.43 -6.52
C ALA A 398 -13.51 -25.77 -7.13
N VAL A 399 -13.11 -25.10 -8.23
CA VAL A 399 -11.82 -25.32 -8.90
C VAL A 399 -10.62 -24.97 -8.00
N PHE A 400 -10.79 -24.07 -7.03
CA PHE A 400 -9.73 -23.66 -6.11
C PHE A 400 -9.92 -24.16 -4.67
N GLN A 401 -10.81 -25.11 -4.45
CA GLN A 401 -11.03 -25.68 -3.14
C GLN A 401 -9.72 -26.26 -2.57
N GLY A 402 -9.38 -25.89 -1.33
CA GLY A 402 -8.18 -26.36 -0.62
C GLY A 402 -6.90 -25.59 -0.93
N LEU A 403 -6.98 -24.50 -1.72
CA LEU A 403 -5.89 -23.55 -1.85
C LEU A 403 -5.88 -22.57 -0.67
N GLU A 404 -4.68 -22.22 -0.23
CA GLU A 404 -4.44 -21.20 0.78
C GLU A 404 -4.48 -19.80 0.16
N GLU A 405 -4.66 -18.77 0.98
CA GLU A 405 -4.75 -17.36 0.55
C GLU A 405 -3.53 -16.90 -0.28
N GLY A 406 -2.32 -17.33 0.10
CA GLY A 406 -1.11 -17.05 -0.67
C GLY A 406 -1.05 -17.78 -2.01
N GLU A 407 -1.64 -18.99 -2.11
CA GLU A 407 -1.73 -19.74 -3.37
C GLU A 407 -2.76 -19.11 -4.31
N LEU A 408 -3.92 -18.69 -3.77
CA LEU A 408 -4.96 -17.97 -4.52
C LEU A 408 -4.43 -16.65 -5.10
N THR A 409 -3.64 -15.92 -4.31
CA THR A 409 -3.04 -14.64 -4.74
C THR A 409 -2.12 -14.82 -5.95
N LYS A 410 -1.37 -15.94 -6.02
CA LYS A 410 -0.55 -16.29 -7.18
C LYS A 410 -1.40 -16.54 -8.43
N ILE A 411 -2.56 -17.17 -8.28
CA ILE A 411 -3.50 -17.40 -9.38
C ILE A 411 -4.17 -16.11 -9.82
N ALA A 412 -4.64 -15.30 -8.87
CA ALA A 412 -5.31 -14.03 -9.18
C ALA A 412 -4.41 -13.08 -9.97
N GLY A 413 -3.09 -13.10 -9.72
CA GLY A 413 -2.12 -12.31 -10.50
C GLY A 413 -1.96 -12.74 -11.96
N LEU A 414 -2.44 -13.93 -12.34
CA LEU A 414 -2.42 -14.45 -13.72
C LEU A 414 -3.77 -14.28 -14.44
N CYS A 415 -4.78 -13.81 -13.72
CA CYS A 415 -6.15 -13.73 -14.18
C CYS A 415 -6.51 -12.34 -14.70
N GLN A 416 -7.46 -12.29 -15.64
CA GLN A 416 -8.02 -11.04 -16.17
C GLN A 416 -9.54 -11.02 -16.04
N ILE A 417 -10.13 -9.88 -15.73
CA ILE A 417 -11.58 -9.71 -15.75
C ILE A 417 -12.03 -9.37 -17.17
N ARG A 418 -13.10 -10.03 -17.64
CA ARG A 418 -13.77 -9.73 -18.90
C ARG A 418 -15.27 -9.57 -18.67
N HIS A 419 -15.85 -8.58 -19.33
CA HIS A 419 -17.28 -8.30 -19.29
C HIS A 419 -17.90 -8.62 -20.64
N TYR A 420 -19.10 -9.21 -20.61
CA TYR A 420 -19.88 -9.51 -21.80
C TYR A 420 -21.35 -9.14 -21.54
N GLU A 421 -22.00 -8.58 -22.55
CA GLU A 421 -23.44 -8.33 -22.57
C GLU A 421 -24.23 -9.63 -22.82
N ALA A 422 -25.54 -9.61 -22.61
CA ALA A 422 -26.40 -10.77 -22.88
C ALA A 422 -26.45 -11.11 -24.39
N GLY A 423 -26.40 -12.41 -24.71
CA GLY A 423 -26.41 -12.93 -26.08
C GLY A 423 -25.04 -12.98 -26.76
N GLU A 424 -23.97 -12.56 -26.09
CA GLU A 424 -22.61 -12.61 -26.61
C GLU A 424 -22.02 -14.03 -26.55
N LEU A 425 -21.24 -14.37 -27.58
CA LEU A 425 -20.54 -15.64 -27.65
C LEU A 425 -19.24 -15.58 -26.85
N VAL A 426 -19.10 -16.46 -25.87
CA VAL A 426 -17.89 -16.55 -25.04
C VAL A 426 -16.97 -17.66 -25.55
N LEU A 427 -17.51 -18.85 -25.79
CA LEU A 427 -16.77 -20.00 -26.32
C LEU A 427 -17.50 -20.55 -27.54
N ARG A 428 -16.76 -21.00 -28.56
CA ARG A 428 -17.32 -21.75 -29.68
C ARG A 428 -16.76 -23.16 -29.73
N ALA A 429 -17.65 -24.15 -29.82
CA ALA A 429 -17.23 -25.53 -30.00
C ALA A 429 -16.39 -25.70 -31.27
N GLY A 430 -15.27 -26.43 -31.16
CA GLY A 430 -14.35 -26.68 -32.26
C GLY A 430 -13.33 -25.57 -32.53
N GLU A 431 -13.44 -24.40 -31.87
CA GLU A 431 -12.36 -23.42 -31.86
C GLU A 431 -11.28 -23.83 -30.85
N MET A 432 -10.01 -23.58 -31.20
CA MET A 432 -8.90 -23.78 -30.28
C MET A 432 -9.07 -22.82 -29.10
N GLY A 433 -9.15 -23.39 -27.90
CA GLY A 433 -9.37 -22.66 -26.68
C GLY A 433 -8.10 -22.57 -25.85
N ASP A 434 -7.56 -21.37 -25.71
CA ASP A 434 -6.42 -21.06 -24.85
C ASP A 434 -6.83 -20.37 -23.54
N LEU A 435 -8.15 -20.18 -23.33
CA LEU A 435 -8.70 -19.50 -22.17
C LEU A 435 -9.61 -20.42 -21.37
N PHE A 436 -9.42 -20.35 -20.06
CA PHE A 436 -10.29 -20.93 -19.06
C PHE A 436 -11.08 -19.82 -18.39
N PHE A 437 -12.40 -19.98 -18.28
CA PHE A 437 -13.28 -18.96 -17.73
C PHE A 437 -13.95 -19.43 -16.45
N MET A 438 -14.01 -18.52 -15.48
CA MET A 438 -14.73 -18.69 -14.24
C MET A 438 -15.78 -17.59 -14.14
N VAL A 439 -17.01 -17.97 -13.78
CA VAL A 439 -18.14 -17.03 -13.77
C VAL A 439 -18.17 -16.31 -12.43
N MET A 440 -17.88 -15.01 -12.45
CA MET A 440 -17.96 -14.15 -11.26
C MET A 440 -19.41 -13.73 -11.04
N GLU A 441 -20.10 -13.27 -12.09
CA GLU A 441 -21.50 -12.83 -12.05
C GLU A 441 -22.24 -13.20 -13.34
N GLY A 442 -23.55 -13.43 -13.22
CA GLY A 442 -24.45 -13.76 -14.34
C GLY A 442 -24.53 -15.25 -14.66
N ALA A 443 -25.06 -15.57 -15.85
CA ALA A 443 -25.24 -16.94 -16.31
C ALA A 443 -24.96 -17.10 -17.81
N LEU A 444 -24.48 -18.28 -18.19
CA LEU A 444 -24.25 -18.69 -19.58
C LEU A 444 -25.03 -19.95 -19.92
N ASP A 445 -25.53 -19.99 -21.14
CA ASP A 445 -26.14 -21.15 -21.76
C ASP A 445 -25.08 -21.92 -22.55
N VAL A 446 -24.97 -23.22 -22.29
CA VAL A 446 -24.04 -24.11 -22.97
C VAL A 446 -24.79 -24.99 -23.94
N PHE A 447 -24.34 -24.99 -25.19
CA PHE A 447 -24.95 -25.72 -26.30
C PHE A 447 -24.02 -26.83 -26.81
N THR A 448 -24.60 -27.86 -27.39
CA THR A 448 -23.90 -28.91 -28.13
C THR A 448 -23.01 -28.32 -29.24
N ARG A 449 -22.10 -29.15 -29.77
CA ARG A 449 -21.17 -28.76 -30.85
C ARG A 449 -21.87 -28.21 -32.10
N ASP A 450 -23.06 -28.70 -32.43
CA ASP A 450 -23.86 -28.20 -33.55
C ASP A 450 -24.68 -26.93 -33.21
N GLY A 451 -24.61 -26.47 -31.95
CA GLY A 451 -25.29 -25.27 -31.45
C GLY A 451 -26.79 -25.42 -31.27
N ARG A 452 -27.35 -26.63 -31.45
CA ARG A 452 -28.80 -26.84 -31.53
C ARG A 452 -29.46 -27.21 -30.21
N ILE A 453 -28.74 -27.87 -29.32
CA ILE A 453 -29.30 -28.42 -28.08
C ILE A 453 -28.63 -27.74 -26.88
N LEU A 454 -29.44 -27.15 -26.01
CA LEU A 454 -29.01 -26.65 -24.72
C LEU A 454 -28.65 -27.84 -23.81
N VAL A 455 -27.37 -27.95 -23.42
CA VAL A 455 -26.87 -29.02 -22.56
C VAL A 455 -26.83 -28.63 -21.09
N GLY A 456 -26.82 -27.33 -20.79
CA GLY A 456 -26.90 -26.84 -19.41
C GLY A 456 -26.65 -25.35 -19.29
N HIS A 457 -26.68 -24.91 -18.03
CA HIS A 457 -26.38 -23.54 -17.64
C HIS A 457 -25.13 -23.53 -16.76
N VAL A 458 -24.35 -22.46 -16.85
CA VAL A 458 -23.18 -22.19 -16.00
C VAL A 458 -23.46 -20.90 -15.26
N HIS A 459 -23.42 -20.93 -13.93
CA HIS A 459 -23.77 -19.81 -13.07
C HIS A 459 -22.56 -19.25 -12.33
N ALA A 460 -22.73 -18.11 -11.65
CA ALA A 460 -21.73 -17.57 -10.75
C ALA A 460 -21.20 -18.64 -9.77
N GLY A 461 -19.88 -18.77 -9.69
CA GLY A 461 -19.17 -19.81 -8.93
C GLY A 461 -18.77 -21.05 -9.75
N ASP A 462 -19.34 -21.24 -10.94
CA ASP A 462 -18.95 -22.29 -11.88
C ASP A 462 -17.85 -21.83 -12.84
N PHE A 463 -17.38 -22.76 -13.67
CA PHE A 463 -16.33 -22.54 -14.65
C PHE A 463 -16.54 -23.39 -15.91
N LEU A 464 -15.92 -22.93 -17.01
CA LEU A 464 -15.99 -23.52 -18.34
C LEU A 464 -14.66 -23.41 -19.09
N GLY A 465 -14.47 -24.29 -20.09
CA GLY A 465 -13.22 -24.38 -20.86
C GLY A 465 -12.15 -25.27 -20.21
N GLU A 466 -12.48 -25.96 -19.12
CA GLU A 466 -11.56 -26.79 -18.35
C GLU A 466 -10.99 -27.97 -19.15
N ILE A 467 -11.78 -28.54 -20.07
CA ILE A 467 -11.32 -29.64 -20.93
C ILE A 467 -10.24 -29.12 -21.88
N SER A 468 -10.44 -27.95 -22.48
CA SER A 468 -9.46 -27.34 -23.38
C SER A 468 -8.18 -26.95 -22.65
N LEU A 469 -8.32 -26.34 -21.46
CA LEU A 469 -7.19 -26.01 -20.59
C LEU A 469 -6.29 -27.22 -20.30
N VAL A 470 -6.89 -28.38 -19.99
CA VAL A 470 -6.15 -29.59 -19.57
C VAL A 470 -5.66 -30.43 -20.75
N SER A 471 -6.47 -30.58 -21.80
CA SER A 471 -6.19 -31.49 -22.91
C SER A 471 -5.51 -30.82 -24.11
N GLN A 472 -5.44 -29.49 -24.12
CA GLN A 472 -4.97 -28.69 -25.26
C GLN A 472 -5.74 -28.98 -26.55
N GLN A 473 -7.04 -29.30 -26.41
CA GLN A 473 -7.95 -29.57 -27.51
C GLN A 473 -8.96 -28.42 -27.69
N PRO A 474 -9.58 -28.31 -28.88
CA PRO A 474 -10.66 -27.35 -29.09
C PRO A 474 -11.78 -27.44 -28.06
N TYR A 475 -12.52 -26.34 -27.85
CA TYR A 475 -13.67 -26.35 -26.95
C TYR A 475 -14.68 -27.41 -27.37
N THR A 476 -15.23 -28.13 -26.40
CA THR A 476 -16.17 -29.23 -26.62
C THR A 476 -17.60 -28.75 -26.81
N ALA A 477 -17.92 -27.54 -26.36
CA ALA A 477 -19.25 -26.96 -26.36
C ALA A 477 -19.19 -25.45 -26.66
N THR A 478 -20.32 -24.91 -27.11
CA THR A 478 -20.50 -23.48 -27.38
C THR A 478 -21.15 -22.84 -26.16
N ALA A 479 -20.64 -21.70 -25.69
CA ALA A 479 -21.20 -20.98 -24.55
C ALA A 479 -21.60 -19.56 -24.96
N VAL A 480 -22.85 -19.20 -24.69
CA VAL A 480 -23.43 -17.88 -24.98
C VAL A 480 -23.96 -17.29 -23.67
N THR A 481 -23.78 -16.00 -23.46
CA THR A 481 -24.25 -15.33 -22.25
C THR A 481 -25.78 -15.26 -22.22
N ALA A 482 -26.40 -15.75 -21.16
CA ALA A 482 -27.85 -15.67 -20.97
C ALA A 482 -28.27 -14.34 -20.32
N THR A 483 -27.36 -13.75 -19.54
CA THR A 483 -27.45 -12.41 -18.91
C THR A 483 -26.18 -11.63 -19.23
N PRO A 484 -26.07 -10.33 -18.90
CA PRO A 484 -24.74 -9.73 -18.76
C PRO A 484 -23.90 -10.56 -17.78
N VAL A 485 -22.64 -10.81 -18.11
CA VAL A 485 -21.73 -11.63 -17.29
C VAL A 485 -20.40 -10.94 -17.07
N THR A 486 -19.84 -11.21 -15.90
CA THR A 486 -18.44 -10.90 -15.57
C THR A 486 -17.70 -12.20 -15.41
N LEU A 487 -16.62 -12.39 -16.17
CA LEU A 487 -15.81 -13.59 -16.19
C LEU A 487 -14.38 -13.29 -15.73
N ILE A 488 -13.80 -14.20 -14.97
CA ILE A 488 -12.36 -14.27 -14.76
C ILE A 488 -11.78 -15.20 -15.83
N ALA A 489 -10.82 -14.71 -16.60
CA ALA A 489 -10.12 -15.44 -17.64
C ALA A 489 -8.70 -15.79 -17.19
N LEU A 490 -8.30 -17.04 -17.36
CA LEU A 490 -6.93 -17.54 -17.16
C LEU A 490 -6.42 -18.15 -18.46
N ASN A 491 -5.23 -17.74 -18.91
CA ASN A 491 -4.61 -18.32 -20.10
C ASN A 491 -3.95 -19.67 -19.78
N GLN A 492 -4.03 -20.60 -20.73
CA GLN A 492 -3.39 -21.91 -20.65
C GLN A 492 -1.89 -21.82 -20.37
N ARG A 493 -1.16 -20.93 -21.05
CA ARG A 493 0.29 -20.76 -20.88
C ARG A 493 0.62 -20.29 -19.47
N ASP A 494 -0.16 -19.36 -18.93
CA ASP A 494 0.02 -18.84 -17.58
C ASP A 494 -0.26 -19.94 -16.55
N PHE A 495 -1.27 -20.77 -16.78
CA PHE A 495 -1.55 -21.92 -15.94
C PHE A 495 -0.45 -22.98 -16.00
N GLU A 496 0.10 -23.29 -17.18
CA GLU A 496 1.24 -24.20 -17.35
C GLU A 496 2.48 -23.67 -16.62
N ASN A 497 2.78 -22.38 -16.75
CA ASN A 497 3.87 -21.72 -16.03
C ASN A 497 3.66 -21.81 -14.51
N LEU A 498 2.43 -21.60 -14.03
CA LEU A 498 2.08 -21.76 -12.62
C LEU A 498 2.30 -23.20 -12.15
N ILE A 499 1.90 -24.22 -12.92
CA ILE A 499 2.12 -25.64 -12.57
C ILE A 499 3.62 -25.94 -12.47
N ASN A 500 4.41 -25.48 -13.44
CA ASN A 500 5.85 -25.71 -13.48
C ASN A 500 6.56 -25.09 -12.27
N ARG A 501 6.14 -23.87 -11.88
CA ARG A 501 6.72 -23.12 -10.79
C ARG A 501 6.21 -23.55 -9.41
N TYR A 502 4.93 -23.92 -9.32
CA TYR A 502 4.24 -24.30 -8.10
C TYR A 502 3.44 -25.61 -8.29
N PRO A 503 4.12 -26.78 -8.38
CA PRO A 503 3.46 -28.04 -8.69
C PRO A 503 2.33 -28.43 -7.72
N ARG A 504 2.44 -28.03 -6.44
CA ARG A 504 1.40 -28.28 -5.43
C ARG A 504 0.10 -27.55 -5.75
N ILE A 505 0.17 -26.29 -6.21
CA ILE A 505 -0.99 -25.52 -6.63
C ILE A 505 -1.62 -26.21 -7.84
N GLY A 506 -0.80 -26.54 -8.84
CA GLY A 506 -1.21 -27.29 -10.02
C GLY A 506 -1.96 -28.58 -9.70
N MET A 507 -1.41 -29.41 -8.81
CA MET A 507 -2.04 -30.66 -8.39
C MET A 507 -3.41 -30.47 -7.74
N LYS A 508 -3.58 -29.46 -6.87
CA LYS A 508 -4.86 -29.15 -6.24
C LYS A 508 -5.90 -28.74 -7.30
N VAL A 509 -5.53 -27.80 -8.18
CA VAL A 509 -6.41 -27.30 -9.24
C VAL A 509 -6.80 -28.41 -10.22
N MET A 510 -5.84 -29.21 -10.71
CA MET A 510 -6.08 -30.32 -11.62
C MET A 510 -6.99 -31.40 -11.01
N ARG A 511 -6.80 -31.71 -9.73
CA ARG A 511 -7.71 -32.61 -9.00
C ARG A 511 -9.13 -32.08 -8.98
N ASN A 512 -9.31 -30.79 -8.68
CA ASN A 512 -10.63 -30.17 -8.62
C ASN A 512 -11.30 -30.11 -10.00
N ILE A 513 -10.54 -29.85 -11.06
CA ILE A 513 -11.03 -29.96 -12.45
C ILE A 513 -11.50 -31.39 -12.74
N ALA A 514 -10.71 -32.41 -12.41
CA ALA A 514 -11.07 -33.81 -12.64
C ALA A 514 -12.35 -34.20 -11.89
N ILE A 515 -12.52 -33.75 -10.63
CA ILE A 515 -13.74 -33.95 -9.84
C ILE A 515 -14.96 -33.31 -10.54
N SER A 516 -14.81 -32.06 -11.01
CA SER A 516 -15.88 -31.31 -11.69
C SER A 516 -16.29 -31.98 -13.01
N VAL A 517 -15.34 -32.32 -13.87
CA VAL A 517 -15.60 -33.03 -15.14
C VAL A 517 -16.30 -34.37 -14.88
N GLY A 518 -15.84 -35.13 -13.88
CA GLY A 518 -16.49 -36.37 -13.49
C GLY A 518 -17.93 -36.17 -12.97
N GLY A 519 -18.20 -35.06 -12.29
CA GLY A 519 -19.55 -34.67 -11.88
C GLY A 519 -20.45 -34.33 -13.07
N LYS A 520 -19.96 -33.52 -14.01
CA LYS A 520 -20.67 -33.16 -15.24
C LYS A 520 -21.01 -34.39 -16.09
N LEU A 521 -20.07 -35.35 -16.20
CA LEU A 521 -20.29 -36.60 -16.92
C LEU A 521 -21.40 -37.46 -16.29
N ARG A 522 -21.39 -37.63 -14.97
CA ARG A 522 -22.46 -38.37 -14.28
C ARG A 522 -23.84 -37.73 -14.48
N ALA A 523 -23.92 -36.40 -14.43
CA ALA A 523 -25.17 -35.67 -14.67
C ALA A 523 -25.68 -35.85 -16.11
N LEU A 524 -24.78 -35.93 -17.09
CA LEU A 524 -25.13 -36.26 -18.48
C LEU A 524 -25.64 -37.69 -18.61
N ASP A 525 -24.98 -38.66 -17.98
CA ASP A 525 -25.42 -40.07 -17.98
C ASP A 525 -26.81 -40.21 -17.36
N GLU A 526 -27.09 -39.59 -16.21
CA GLU A 526 -28.41 -39.63 -15.57
C GLU A 526 -29.51 -39.03 -16.45
N ARG A 527 -29.22 -37.91 -17.13
CA ARG A 527 -30.16 -37.30 -18.09
C ARG A 527 -30.40 -38.19 -19.30
N PHE A 528 -29.36 -38.87 -19.79
CA PHE A 528 -29.46 -39.81 -20.89
C PHE A 528 -30.36 -41.01 -20.52
N TYR A 529 -30.17 -41.59 -19.33
CA TYR A 529 -31.06 -42.66 -18.83
C TYR A 529 -32.50 -42.18 -18.64
N ALA A 530 -32.71 -41.00 -18.04
CA ALA A 530 -34.05 -40.43 -17.84
C ALA A 530 -34.77 -40.11 -19.16
N TRP A 531 -34.02 -39.71 -20.20
CA TRP A 531 -34.58 -39.53 -21.54
C TRP A 531 -35.00 -40.86 -22.15
N HIS A 532 -34.14 -41.88 -22.09
CA HIS A 532 -34.46 -43.22 -22.60
C HIS A 532 -35.65 -43.88 -21.88
N GLU A 533 -35.81 -43.69 -20.57
CA GLU A 533 -36.98 -44.20 -19.83
C GLU A 533 -38.30 -43.50 -20.21
N ARG A 534 -38.24 -42.24 -20.65
CA ARG A 534 -39.42 -41.51 -21.15
C ARG A 534 -39.79 -41.93 -22.57
N ASP A 535 -38.80 -42.11 -23.44
CA ASP A 535 -38.99 -42.52 -24.84
C ASP A 535 -39.44 -43.98 -24.95
N SER A 536 -39.06 -44.84 -24.01
CA SER A 536 -39.52 -46.24 -23.94
C SER A 536 -40.91 -46.43 -23.31
N LYS A 537 -41.55 -45.35 -22.87
CA LYS A 537 -42.93 -45.33 -22.32
C LYS A 537 -43.95 -44.61 -23.23
N GLN A 538 -43.52 -44.10 -24.39
CA GLN A 538 -44.40 -43.69 -25.50
C GLN A 538 -44.41 -44.79 -26.56
#